data_AF-A0A1Z5JUD4-F1
#
_entry.id   AF-A0A1Z5JUD4-F1
#
_cell.length_a   1.000
_cell.length_b   1.000
_cell.length_c   1.000
_cell.angle_alpha   90.00
_cell.angle_beta   90.00
_cell.angle_gamma   90.00
#
_symmetry.space_group_name_H-M   'P 1'
#
loop_
_entity.id
_entity.type
_entity.pdbx_description
1 polymer ?
#
loop_
_entity_poly.entity_id
_entity_poly.type
_entity_poly.pdbx_seq_one_letter_code
_entity_poly.pdbx_strand_id
1 'polypeptide(L)'
;MNRLLFFALFASLLYPDAEARLLGAQSCINRNVRCGFMRMHAHHVKADKTCETKCVNWARFISLSSQGWKCGKCPQCFNSREELQKAVDLVVARKPFAEALLGSKYGWPIGKWCFTENVTDFSGLFLRATEFTADLSEWDTSHVTNMHSMFEEAVSFQSDIDAWDVSSVQDMGSMFASATLFHSDLSKWDTSAVTDMSLMFYEAESFDSNISAWDVSNVQTMRLMFRSTRITDQDLSNWDTSSVTDMYGMFMLASEYGGNLSAWDVSKVQNMGSMFDSAITFNSDLSGWDTSSVTDMSWMFYEALNFNSDLSAWDVSKVQDMTSMFTDTIAFTSDLSKWDTSSVTDMRSMFIAAYNFNSDIGAWDVSNVQNMQSMFDSATSFKSDLSAWNTSSVTDMSWMFHNDFEFKSDLSAWDVSRVQDMTSMFYNAAVYNSDLSNWDTSSVTSMRSMFFEGFAFNQDISAWDVSNVQDMQSMFDDAREFQSNLANWDTSSVTDMSFMFHKAYNFNSDISNWDVANVRDMKNMFNAAFMFDSDLFSWDTSSVTDMHYMFAYASAFNHDISAWNISQVTDLGGMFYADDALNQNLCPWGAYLAGTTIISNDSDMFGATSCPNEASPDLFATPPGPFCYDCVV
;
A
#
# COMPACT_ATOMS: atom_id res chain seq x y z
N MET A 1 -51.93 24.80 -78.38
CA MET A 1 -51.73 25.70 -77.21
C MET A 1 -50.29 25.56 -76.77
N ASN A 2 -49.44 26.56 -76.55
CA ASN A 2 -49.35 27.97 -76.88
C ASN A 2 -47.91 28.37 -76.45
N ARG A 3 -47.12 29.00 -77.33
CA ARG A 3 -45.96 29.92 -77.12
C ARG A 3 -44.80 29.50 -76.16
N LEU A 4 -43.55 29.44 -76.59
CA LEU A 4 -42.57 30.55 -76.82
C LEU A 4 -42.26 31.43 -75.58
N LEU A 5 -40.94 31.57 -75.32
CA LEU A 5 -40.18 32.58 -74.54
C LEU A 5 -39.79 32.21 -73.09
N PHE A 6 -38.56 32.42 -72.60
CA PHE A 6 -37.20 32.64 -73.14
C PHE A 6 -36.26 32.77 -71.89
N PHE A 7 -35.05 32.19 -71.93
CA PHE A 7 -33.81 32.53 -71.19
C PHE A 7 -33.83 33.25 -69.82
N ALA A 8 -33.23 32.62 -68.80
CA ALA A 8 -32.16 33.15 -67.91
C ALA A 8 -31.76 32.02 -66.92
N LEU A 9 -30.58 31.39 -67.05
CA LEU A 9 -29.31 31.73 -66.39
C LEU A 9 -29.28 31.51 -64.85
N PHE A 10 -28.27 30.74 -64.46
CA PHE A 10 -27.62 30.61 -63.14
C PHE A 10 -28.11 29.56 -62.11
N ALA A 11 -27.32 28.48 -62.09
CA ALA A 11 -26.54 28.02 -60.94
C ALA A 11 -27.19 27.15 -59.84
N SER A 12 -26.70 25.91 -59.83
CA SER A 12 -26.11 25.18 -58.70
C SER A 12 -26.95 24.82 -57.48
N LEU A 13 -26.70 23.56 -57.08
CA LEU A 13 -26.93 22.92 -55.78
C LEU A 13 -28.26 22.18 -55.62
N LEU A 14 -28.11 20.99 -55.02
CA LEU A 14 -29.10 20.13 -54.37
C LEU A 14 -29.67 18.99 -55.24
N TYR A 15 -29.07 17.79 -55.07
CA TYR A 15 -29.66 16.43 -54.87
C TYR A 15 -31.00 16.05 -55.55
N PRO A 16 -31.34 14.74 -55.71
CA PRO A 16 -30.62 13.57 -56.24
C PRO A 16 -31.55 12.67 -57.13
N ASP A 17 -31.04 11.48 -57.47
CA ASP A 17 -31.78 10.25 -57.84
C ASP A 17 -32.61 10.16 -59.15
N ALA A 18 -32.21 9.23 -60.03
CA ALA A 18 -33.03 8.07 -60.44
C ALA A 18 -32.45 7.35 -61.67
N GLU A 19 -32.38 6.02 -61.54
CA GLU A 19 -32.24 4.96 -62.56
C GLU A 19 -33.17 5.16 -63.79
N ALA A 20 -33.02 4.60 -65.00
CA ALA A 20 -32.27 3.48 -65.53
C ALA A 20 -32.39 3.42 -67.08
N ARG A 21 -31.45 2.67 -67.70
CA ARG A 21 -31.59 1.81 -68.92
C ARG A 21 -31.84 2.44 -70.31
N LEU A 22 -30.83 2.35 -71.21
CA LEU A 22 -30.72 1.33 -72.28
C LEU A 22 -29.66 1.69 -73.34
N LEU A 23 -28.72 0.75 -73.55
CA LEU A 23 -27.95 0.39 -74.77
C LEU A 23 -27.44 1.49 -75.72
N GLY A 24 -26.12 1.52 -75.93
CA GLY A 24 -25.51 1.92 -77.21
C GLY A 24 -24.21 2.70 -77.08
N ALA A 25 -23.11 2.06 -77.49
CA ALA A 25 -21.74 2.57 -77.54
C ALA A 25 -21.55 4.07 -77.88
N GLN A 26 -20.78 4.80 -77.05
CA GLN A 26 -19.71 5.70 -77.53
C GLN A 26 -18.85 6.25 -76.37
N SER A 27 -17.53 6.08 -76.54
CA SER A 27 -16.43 6.97 -76.12
C SER A 27 -16.25 7.40 -74.64
N CYS A 28 -15.10 7.00 -74.12
CA CYS A 28 -14.19 7.64 -73.16
C CYS A 28 -14.48 9.11 -72.77
N ILE A 29 -14.49 9.42 -71.46
CA ILE A 29 -13.37 10.01 -70.67
C ILE A 29 -13.90 10.40 -69.26
N ASN A 30 -13.45 9.63 -68.26
CA ASN A 30 -12.89 10.01 -66.94
C ASN A 30 -13.74 10.39 -65.70
N ARG A 31 -13.29 9.78 -64.58
CA ARG A 31 -13.33 10.14 -63.14
C ARG A 31 -14.67 10.17 -62.41
N ASN A 32 -15.03 9.06 -61.75
CA ASN A 32 -14.96 8.90 -60.27
C ASN A 32 -15.67 7.61 -59.81
N VAL A 33 -14.97 6.89 -58.92
CA VAL A 33 -15.33 5.79 -57.98
C VAL A 33 -16.78 5.23 -58.00
N ARG A 34 -16.90 3.88 -58.05
CA ARG A 34 -17.71 3.02 -57.14
C ARG A 34 -17.65 1.54 -57.57
N CYS A 35 -16.96 0.71 -56.79
CA CYS A 35 -17.24 -0.74 -56.75
C CYS A 35 -18.12 -0.99 -55.52
N GLY A 36 -19.36 -1.43 -55.75
CA GLY A 36 -20.25 -1.94 -54.70
C GLY A 36 -20.12 -3.46 -54.60
N PHE A 37 -20.21 -3.97 -53.36
CA PHE A 37 -20.14 -5.38 -52.99
C PHE A 37 -21.50 -6.08 -53.20
N MET A 38 -21.47 -7.39 -53.53
CA MET A 38 -22.62 -8.28 -53.34
C MET A 38 -22.14 -9.66 -52.88
N ARG A 39 -22.67 -10.14 -51.74
CA ARG A 39 -22.33 -11.42 -51.07
C ARG A 39 -23.20 -12.55 -51.61
N MET A 40 -22.63 -13.73 -51.88
CA MET A 40 -23.37 -15.00 -51.95
C MET A 40 -22.58 -16.11 -51.23
N HIS A 41 -23.27 -16.84 -50.35
CA HIS A 41 -22.74 -17.97 -49.56
C HIS A 41 -22.88 -19.31 -50.31
N ALA A 42 -21.92 -20.23 -50.10
CA ALA A 42 -22.13 -21.68 -50.27
C ALA A 42 -21.17 -22.50 -49.39
N HIS A 43 -21.68 -23.62 -48.83
CA HIS A 43 -21.07 -24.53 -47.85
C HIS A 43 -20.28 -25.72 -48.47
N HIS A 44 -19.24 -26.16 -47.73
CA HIS A 44 -18.58 -27.49 -47.57
C HIS A 44 -18.09 -28.36 -48.77
N VAL A 45 -16.84 -28.88 -48.71
CA VAL A 45 -16.40 -30.22 -48.21
C VAL A 45 -14.85 -30.36 -48.28
N LYS A 46 -14.24 -31.08 -47.30
CA LYS A 46 -12.80 -31.39 -47.10
C LYS A 46 -12.15 -32.28 -48.18
N ALA A 47 -10.84 -32.10 -48.47
CA ALA A 47 -9.79 -33.15 -48.36
C ALA A 47 -8.35 -32.67 -48.75
N ASP A 48 -7.46 -32.77 -47.76
CA ASP A 48 -6.02 -33.09 -47.79
C ASP A 48 -4.92 -32.07 -48.20
N LYS A 49 -3.84 -32.13 -47.41
CA LYS A 49 -2.79 -31.13 -47.15
C LYS A 49 -1.74 -31.02 -48.27
N THR A 50 -1.51 -29.80 -48.76
CA THR A 50 -0.24 -29.03 -48.70
C THR A 50 -0.45 -27.73 -49.49
N CYS A 51 -0.47 -26.59 -48.79
CA CYS A 51 -0.59 -25.25 -49.39
C CYS A 51 -1.88 -25.02 -50.20
N GLU A 52 -3.04 -25.01 -49.54
CA GLU A 52 -4.21 -24.32 -50.08
C GLU A 52 -4.02 -22.81 -49.85
N THR A 53 -3.64 -22.14 -50.92
CA THR A 53 -3.81 -20.70 -51.10
C THR A 53 -5.16 -20.22 -50.56
N LYS A 54 -5.15 -19.32 -49.56
CA LYS A 54 -6.17 -18.24 -49.42
C LYS A 54 -6.02 -17.27 -50.61
N CYS A 55 -6.17 -17.79 -51.82
CA CYS A 55 -6.62 -17.00 -52.97
C CYS A 55 -8.09 -17.36 -53.12
N VAL A 56 -8.98 -16.52 -52.60
CA VAL A 56 -10.41 -16.56 -52.97
C VAL A 56 -10.48 -16.66 -54.50
N ASN A 57 -11.35 -17.49 -55.07
CA ASN A 57 -11.42 -17.75 -56.52
C ASN A 57 -11.44 -16.46 -57.37
N TRP A 58 -10.34 -16.16 -58.08
CA TRP A 58 -10.31 -15.18 -59.17
C TRP A 58 -10.25 -15.91 -60.52
N ALA A 59 -11.36 -15.91 -61.25
CA ALA A 59 -11.35 -16.29 -62.65
C ALA A 59 -10.53 -15.27 -63.46
N ARG A 60 -9.57 -15.78 -64.23
CA ARG A 60 -8.70 -15.02 -65.13
C ARG A 60 -9.48 -14.12 -66.09
N PHE A 61 -9.18 -12.83 -66.07
CA PHE A 61 -9.15 -12.01 -67.28
C PHE A 61 -7.81 -11.27 -67.37
N ILE A 62 -7.07 -11.57 -68.44
CA ILE A 62 -5.81 -10.92 -68.78
C ILE A 62 -6.17 -9.57 -69.42
N SER A 63 -5.71 -8.46 -68.84
CA SER A 63 -5.14 -7.38 -69.64
C SER A 63 -4.20 -6.52 -68.80
N LEU A 64 -3.09 -6.12 -69.43
CA LEU A 64 -1.87 -5.62 -68.82
C LEU A 64 -1.90 -4.14 -68.45
N SER A 65 -1.33 -3.88 -67.26
CA SER A 65 -0.51 -2.75 -66.80
C SER A 65 -1.00 -1.31 -67.00
N SER A 66 -1.16 -0.60 -65.89
CA SER A 66 -0.11 0.31 -65.41
C SER A 66 -0.23 0.55 -63.90
N GLN A 67 0.81 0.10 -63.18
CA GLN A 67 1.12 0.28 -61.75
C GLN A 67 0.16 -0.33 -60.70
N GLY A 68 -0.39 -1.50 -61.02
CA GLY A 68 -0.80 -2.49 -60.01
C GLY A 68 0.26 -3.58 -59.87
N TRP A 69 0.45 -4.04 -58.63
CA TRP A 69 1.19 -5.22 -58.14
C TRP A 69 1.98 -6.00 -59.22
N LYS A 70 3.31 -5.97 -59.13
CA LYS A 70 4.13 -7.01 -59.75
C LYS A 70 3.69 -8.34 -59.15
N CYS A 71 3.39 -9.35 -59.97
CA CYS A 71 3.35 -10.74 -59.52
C CYS A 71 4.76 -11.15 -59.07
N GLY A 72 5.13 -10.72 -57.87
CA GLY A 72 6.28 -11.20 -57.11
C GLY A 72 5.94 -12.53 -56.44
N LYS A 73 6.95 -13.22 -55.94
CA LYS A 73 6.76 -14.39 -55.07
C LYS A 73 5.77 -14.05 -53.97
N CYS A 74 4.89 -15.00 -53.63
CA CYS A 74 4.04 -14.85 -52.45
C CYS A 74 4.93 -14.51 -51.24
N PRO A 75 4.50 -13.58 -50.37
CA PRO A 75 5.20 -13.32 -49.12
C PRO A 75 5.44 -14.64 -48.38
N GLN A 76 6.67 -14.81 -47.89
CA GLN A 76 7.01 -15.94 -47.05
C GLN A 76 6.37 -15.74 -45.67
N CYS A 77 5.72 -16.78 -45.14
CA CYS A 77 5.25 -16.75 -43.76
C CYS A 77 6.41 -17.03 -42.78
N PHE A 78 6.37 -16.40 -41.61
CA PHE A 78 7.30 -16.72 -40.53
C PHE A 78 7.11 -18.16 -40.07
N ASN A 79 8.20 -18.90 -39.93
CA ASN A 79 8.17 -20.31 -39.52
C ASN A 79 8.80 -20.57 -38.15
N SER A 80 9.27 -19.51 -37.47
CA SER A 80 9.82 -19.58 -36.12
C SER A 80 9.58 -18.26 -35.38
N ARG A 81 9.44 -18.33 -34.06
CA ARG A 81 9.27 -17.16 -33.19
C ARG A 81 10.48 -16.22 -33.27
N GLU A 82 11.71 -16.75 -33.36
CA GLU A 82 12.92 -15.92 -33.45
C GLU A 82 12.99 -15.11 -34.75
N GLU A 83 12.49 -15.67 -35.86
CA GLU A 83 12.41 -14.94 -37.13
C GLU A 83 11.39 -13.80 -37.05
N LEU A 84 10.24 -14.05 -36.41
CA LEU A 84 9.21 -13.05 -36.17
C LEU A 84 9.71 -11.92 -35.26
N GLN A 85 10.29 -12.25 -34.10
CA GLN A 85 10.80 -11.25 -33.15
C GLN A 85 11.81 -10.31 -33.81
N LYS A 86 12.79 -10.83 -34.57
CA LYS A 86 13.77 -9.99 -35.27
C LYS A 86 13.14 -9.04 -36.27
N ALA A 87 12.07 -9.47 -36.94
CA ALA A 87 11.33 -8.61 -37.86
C ALA A 87 10.56 -7.53 -37.09
N VAL A 88 9.90 -7.88 -35.99
CA VAL A 88 9.23 -6.92 -35.10
C VAL A 88 10.21 -5.89 -34.54
N ASP A 89 11.38 -6.30 -34.04
CA ASP A 89 12.42 -5.42 -33.49
C ASP A 89 12.85 -4.33 -34.49
N LEU A 90 12.95 -4.67 -35.78
CA LEU A 90 13.28 -3.72 -36.85
C LEU A 90 12.17 -2.69 -37.07
N VAL A 91 10.90 -3.11 -36.95
CA VAL A 91 9.73 -2.24 -37.09
C VAL A 91 9.61 -1.33 -35.86
N VAL A 92 9.70 -1.89 -34.65
CA VAL A 92 9.62 -1.15 -33.38
C VAL A 92 10.76 -0.14 -33.25
N ALA A 93 11.98 -0.50 -33.65
CA ALA A 93 13.11 0.43 -33.67
C ALA A 93 13.03 1.50 -34.79
N ARG A 94 11.89 1.58 -35.51
CA ARG A 94 11.61 2.54 -36.59
C ARG A 94 12.77 2.65 -37.60
N LYS A 95 13.39 1.52 -37.95
CA LYS A 95 14.53 1.53 -38.88
C LYS A 95 14.04 2.01 -40.26
N PRO A 96 14.67 3.02 -40.89
CA PRO A 96 14.19 3.61 -42.15
C PRO A 96 14.06 2.62 -43.32
N PHE A 97 14.74 1.49 -43.25
CA PHE A 97 14.78 0.45 -44.28
C PHE A 97 13.97 -0.81 -43.92
N ALA A 98 13.28 -0.83 -42.77
CA ALA A 98 12.52 -2.01 -42.31
C ALA A 98 11.47 -2.42 -43.34
N GLU A 99 10.68 -1.48 -43.86
CA GLU A 99 9.67 -1.73 -44.90
C GLU A 99 10.29 -2.35 -46.17
N ALA A 100 11.40 -1.79 -46.66
CA ALA A 100 12.04 -2.30 -47.87
C ALA A 100 12.64 -3.70 -47.67
N LEU A 101 13.25 -3.94 -46.49
CA LEU A 101 13.89 -5.21 -46.15
C LEU A 101 12.85 -6.32 -45.94
N LEU A 102 11.83 -6.05 -45.12
CA LEU A 102 10.83 -7.03 -44.71
C LEU A 102 9.72 -7.16 -45.76
N GLY A 103 9.31 -6.07 -46.39
CA GLY A 103 8.22 -6.04 -47.36
C GLY A 103 8.43 -6.95 -48.57
N SER A 104 9.69 -7.09 -49.02
CA SER A 104 10.03 -7.99 -50.13
C SER A 104 10.03 -9.48 -49.76
N LYS A 105 10.19 -9.82 -48.47
CA LYS A 105 10.26 -11.19 -47.98
C LYS A 105 8.95 -11.65 -47.34
N TYR A 106 8.39 -10.88 -46.41
CA TYR A 106 7.23 -11.24 -45.58
C TYR A 106 5.97 -10.41 -45.86
N GLY A 107 6.07 -9.39 -46.72
CA GLY A 107 4.97 -8.47 -47.01
C GLY A 107 4.97 -7.22 -46.11
N TRP A 108 4.15 -6.23 -46.47
CA TRP A 108 4.00 -4.95 -45.76
C TRP A 108 2.60 -4.37 -46.03
N PRO A 109 1.97 -3.62 -45.09
CA PRO A 109 2.38 -3.31 -43.71
C PRO A 109 2.49 -4.55 -42.81
N ILE A 110 3.00 -4.39 -41.58
CA ILE A 110 3.18 -5.48 -40.60
C ILE A 110 1.90 -6.30 -40.37
N GLY A 111 0.72 -5.68 -40.41
CA GLY A 111 -0.57 -6.39 -40.33
C GLY A 111 -0.81 -7.43 -41.43
N LYS A 112 -0.08 -7.37 -42.55
CA LYS A 112 -0.19 -8.35 -43.67
C LYS A 112 0.73 -9.57 -43.51
N TRP A 113 1.51 -9.64 -42.44
CA TRP A 113 2.38 -10.79 -42.19
C TRP A 113 1.58 -12.05 -41.93
N CYS A 114 2.10 -13.19 -42.37
CA CYS A 114 1.54 -14.51 -42.12
C CYS A 114 2.52 -15.38 -41.35
N PHE A 115 1.99 -16.37 -40.64
CA PHE A 115 2.74 -17.28 -39.78
C PHE A 115 2.36 -18.72 -40.13
N THR A 116 3.28 -19.67 -39.91
CA THR A 116 2.96 -21.10 -39.99
C THR A 116 2.48 -21.61 -38.63
N GLU A 117 1.89 -22.80 -38.60
CA GLU A 117 1.45 -23.50 -37.37
C GLU A 117 2.59 -23.73 -36.36
N ASN A 118 3.85 -23.50 -36.74
CA ASN A 118 5.02 -23.61 -35.85
C ASN A 118 5.25 -22.37 -34.97
N VAL A 119 4.58 -21.25 -35.24
CA VAL A 119 4.73 -20.01 -34.46
C VAL A 119 3.56 -19.89 -33.50
N THR A 120 3.62 -20.63 -32.39
CA THR A 120 2.55 -20.67 -31.37
C THR A 120 2.79 -19.70 -30.22
N ASP A 121 3.96 -19.05 -30.17
CA ASP A 121 4.40 -18.19 -29.08
C ASP A 121 4.60 -16.75 -29.58
N PHE A 122 3.74 -15.85 -29.10
CA PHE A 122 3.76 -14.41 -29.36
C PHE A 122 4.24 -13.61 -28.15
N SER A 123 4.80 -14.28 -27.15
CA SER A 123 5.26 -13.61 -25.93
C SER A 123 6.27 -12.51 -26.21
N GLY A 124 6.07 -11.36 -25.58
CA GLY A 124 6.99 -10.22 -25.61
C GLY A 124 7.27 -9.60 -26.98
N LEU A 125 6.47 -9.90 -28.02
CA LEU A 125 6.77 -9.41 -29.39
C LEU A 125 6.91 -7.88 -29.45
N PHE A 126 6.03 -7.14 -28.76
CA PHE A 126 6.02 -5.67 -28.71
C PHE A 126 6.32 -5.13 -27.31
N LEU A 127 6.99 -5.93 -26.48
CA LEU A 127 7.42 -5.52 -25.14
C LEU A 127 8.21 -4.21 -25.21
N ARG A 128 7.76 -3.20 -24.47
CA ARG A 128 8.36 -1.86 -24.35
C ARG A 128 8.35 -1.06 -25.66
N ALA A 129 7.50 -1.43 -26.60
CA ALA A 129 7.26 -0.68 -27.82
C ALA A 129 6.33 0.51 -27.55
N THR A 130 6.77 1.46 -26.71
CA THR A 130 5.94 2.55 -26.14
C THR A 130 5.15 3.37 -27.17
N GLU A 131 5.67 3.49 -28.39
CA GLU A 131 5.14 4.32 -29.47
C GLU A 131 4.52 3.49 -30.62
N PHE A 132 4.29 2.20 -30.39
CA PHE A 132 3.79 1.27 -31.40
C PHE A 132 2.27 1.43 -31.60
N THR A 133 1.87 1.64 -32.85
CA THR A 133 0.48 1.96 -33.24
C THR A 133 0.04 1.24 -34.52
N ALA A 134 0.85 0.30 -35.02
CA ALA A 134 0.56 -0.33 -36.30
C ALA A 134 -0.65 -1.27 -36.19
N ASP A 135 -1.44 -1.33 -37.27
CA ASP A 135 -2.61 -2.20 -37.40
C ASP A 135 -2.20 -3.66 -37.52
N LEU A 136 -2.75 -4.50 -36.64
CA LEU A 136 -2.54 -5.95 -36.55
C LEU A 136 -3.83 -6.76 -36.75
N SER A 137 -4.93 -6.13 -37.17
CA SER A 137 -6.26 -6.76 -37.29
C SER A 137 -6.30 -7.99 -38.21
N GLU A 138 -5.37 -8.10 -39.16
CA GLU A 138 -5.32 -9.21 -40.13
C GLU A 138 -4.41 -10.38 -39.73
N TRP A 139 -3.81 -10.34 -38.53
CA TRP A 139 -3.00 -11.44 -38.02
C TRP A 139 -3.87 -12.67 -37.73
N ASP A 140 -3.42 -13.85 -38.17
CA ASP A 140 -4.05 -15.14 -37.88
C ASP A 140 -3.49 -15.71 -36.58
N THR A 141 -4.24 -15.55 -35.49
CA THR A 141 -3.86 -15.98 -34.12
C THR A 141 -4.39 -17.35 -33.72
N SER A 142 -5.12 -18.05 -34.63
CA SER A 142 -5.87 -19.27 -34.30
C SER A 142 -5.05 -20.45 -33.74
N HIS A 143 -3.73 -20.44 -33.92
CA HIS A 143 -2.81 -21.47 -33.43
C HIS A 143 -1.89 -20.97 -32.30
N VAL A 144 -2.04 -19.71 -31.88
CA VAL A 144 -1.22 -19.10 -30.84
C VAL A 144 -1.69 -19.58 -29.48
N THR A 145 -0.75 -20.02 -28.66
CA THR A 145 -1.00 -20.55 -27.31
C THR A 145 -0.46 -19.65 -26.21
N ASN A 146 0.46 -18.74 -26.51
CA ASN A 146 1.10 -17.86 -25.54
C ASN A 146 1.14 -16.41 -26.07
N MET A 147 0.57 -15.47 -25.32
CA MET A 147 0.60 -14.02 -25.59
C MET A 147 1.18 -13.21 -24.41
N HIS A 148 1.92 -13.87 -23.53
CA HIS A 148 2.51 -13.29 -22.32
C HIS A 148 3.32 -12.02 -22.64
N SER A 149 3.06 -10.91 -21.96
CA SER A 149 3.74 -9.62 -22.14
C SER A 149 3.78 -9.10 -23.59
N MET A 150 2.89 -9.56 -24.48
CA MET A 150 2.98 -9.24 -25.90
C MET A 150 3.01 -7.73 -26.18
N PHE A 151 2.24 -6.94 -25.42
CA PHE A 151 2.16 -5.47 -25.49
C PHE A 151 2.46 -4.79 -24.15
N GLU A 152 3.20 -5.46 -23.27
CA GLU A 152 3.62 -4.85 -22.01
C GLU A 152 4.47 -3.59 -22.27
N GLU A 153 4.18 -2.50 -21.56
CA GLU A 153 4.73 -1.15 -21.76
C GLU A 153 4.51 -0.56 -23.18
N ALA A 154 3.59 -1.11 -23.99
CA ALA A 154 3.22 -0.54 -25.29
C ALA A 154 2.21 0.61 -25.12
N VAL A 155 2.64 1.68 -24.45
CA VAL A 155 1.84 2.84 -24.02
C VAL A 155 0.83 3.35 -25.06
N SER A 156 1.25 3.47 -26.32
CA SER A 156 0.44 4.04 -27.41
C SER A 156 -0.39 3.03 -28.20
N PHE A 157 -0.39 1.75 -27.83
CA PHE A 157 -1.02 0.70 -28.61
C PHE A 157 -2.55 0.80 -28.59
N GLN A 158 -3.16 0.89 -29.78
CA GLN A 158 -4.60 1.12 -29.98
C GLN A 158 -5.16 0.32 -31.16
N SER A 159 -4.48 -0.75 -31.59
CA SER A 159 -4.94 -1.53 -32.75
C SER A 159 -6.26 -2.21 -32.43
N ASP A 160 -7.16 -2.24 -33.42
CA ASP A 160 -8.37 -3.07 -33.38
C ASP A 160 -7.97 -4.55 -33.55
N ILE A 161 -8.29 -5.37 -32.54
CA ILE A 161 -7.94 -6.80 -32.47
C ILE A 161 -9.17 -7.65 -32.13
N ASP A 162 -10.38 -7.13 -32.36
CA ASP A 162 -11.65 -7.81 -32.08
C ASP A 162 -11.83 -9.12 -32.86
N ALA A 163 -11.18 -9.22 -34.03
CA ALA A 163 -11.27 -10.32 -34.97
C ALA A 163 -10.23 -11.44 -34.74
N TRP A 164 -9.33 -11.28 -33.77
CA TRP A 164 -8.37 -12.31 -33.40
C TRP A 164 -9.08 -13.54 -32.85
N ASP A 165 -8.63 -14.71 -33.30
CA ASP A 165 -9.03 -15.99 -32.73
C ASP A 165 -8.06 -16.34 -31.60
N VAL A 166 -8.51 -16.20 -30.36
CA VAL A 166 -7.71 -16.48 -29.15
C VAL A 166 -8.12 -17.79 -28.47
N SER A 167 -8.93 -18.62 -29.13
CA SER A 167 -9.47 -19.87 -28.55
C SER A 167 -8.41 -20.92 -28.16
N SER A 168 -7.18 -20.79 -28.65
CA SER A 168 -6.04 -21.66 -28.31
C SER A 168 -5.10 -21.06 -27.27
N VAL A 169 -5.28 -19.79 -26.88
CA VAL A 169 -4.37 -19.06 -25.98
C VAL A 169 -4.56 -19.54 -24.54
N GLN A 170 -3.45 -19.93 -23.90
CA GLN A 170 -3.42 -20.44 -22.52
C GLN A 170 -2.85 -19.44 -21.53
N ASP A 171 -1.96 -18.55 -21.99
CA ASP A 171 -1.25 -17.55 -21.18
C ASP A 171 -1.44 -16.15 -21.79
N MET A 172 -2.14 -15.29 -21.06
CA MET A 172 -2.35 -13.86 -21.36
C MET A 172 -1.70 -12.96 -20.29
N GLY A 173 -0.78 -13.51 -19.49
CA GLY A 173 -0.14 -12.80 -18.41
C GLY A 173 0.55 -11.53 -18.91
N SER A 174 0.33 -10.40 -18.23
CA SER A 174 0.89 -9.08 -18.58
C SER A 174 0.64 -8.61 -20.02
N MET A 175 -0.30 -9.21 -20.77
CA MET A 175 -0.42 -8.98 -22.22
C MET A 175 -0.52 -7.49 -22.58
N PHE A 176 -1.25 -6.69 -21.77
CA PHE A 176 -1.43 -5.24 -21.93
C PHE A 176 -0.95 -4.44 -20.70
N ALA A 177 -0.08 -5.02 -19.87
CA ALA A 177 0.44 -4.33 -18.69
C ALA A 177 1.09 -2.98 -19.10
N SER A 178 0.71 -1.89 -18.45
CA SER A 178 1.13 -0.51 -18.71
C SER A 178 0.92 -0.03 -20.15
N ALA A 179 0.01 -0.67 -20.92
CA ALA A 179 -0.48 -0.14 -22.19
C ALA A 179 -1.56 0.93 -21.93
N THR A 180 -1.15 2.07 -21.39
CA THR A 180 -2.06 3.05 -20.77
C THR A 180 -3.13 3.62 -21.70
N LEU A 181 -2.89 3.68 -23.01
CA LEU A 181 -3.88 4.15 -24.00
C LEU A 181 -4.65 3.01 -24.69
N PHE A 182 -4.45 1.76 -24.27
CA PHE A 182 -5.11 0.62 -24.90
C PHE A 182 -6.61 0.63 -24.64
N HIS A 183 -7.37 0.64 -25.74
CA HIS A 183 -8.81 0.46 -25.77
C HIS A 183 -9.16 -0.36 -27.02
N SER A 184 -9.87 -1.47 -26.86
CA SER A 184 -10.34 -2.32 -27.97
C SER A 184 -11.54 -3.14 -27.51
N ASP A 185 -12.47 -3.47 -28.41
CA ASP A 185 -13.60 -4.33 -28.10
C ASP A 185 -13.16 -5.80 -28.09
N LEU A 186 -12.97 -6.36 -26.90
CA LEU A 186 -12.56 -7.74 -26.70
C LEU A 186 -13.74 -8.69 -26.41
N SER A 187 -14.98 -8.22 -26.56
CA SER A 187 -16.18 -8.98 -26.15
C SER A 187 -16.40 -10.29 -26.92
N LYS A 188 -15.76 -10.45 -28.07
CA LYS A 188 -15.89 -11.64 -28.95
C LYS A 188 -14.81 -12.69 -28.73
N TRP A 189 -13.83 -12.42 -27.88
CA TRP A 189 -12.74 -13.35 -27.61
C TRP A 189 -13.24 -14.58 -26.88
N ASP A 190 -12.83 -15.76 -27.37
CA ASP A 190 -13.04 -17.04 -26.69
C ASP A 190 -11.86 -17.30 -25.75
N THR A 191 -12.03 -17.01 -24.47
CA THR A 191 -11.00 -17.18 -23.44
C THR A 191 -11.03 -18.55 -22.77
N SER A 192 -11.82 -19.50 -23.28
CA SER A 192 -12.06 -20.79 -22.61
C SER A 192 -10.80 -21.64 -22.40
N ALA A 193 -9.72 -21.42 -23.14
CA ALA A 193 -8.44 -22.11 -22.96
C ALA A 193 -7.47 -21.41 -21.99
N VAL A 194 -7.77 -20.18 -21.56
CA VAL A 194 -6.86 -19.35 -20.76
C VAL A 194 -6.76 -19.88 -19.34
N THR A 195 -5.53 -20.00 -18.85
CA THR A 195 -5.20 -20.45 -17.49
C THR A 195 -4.53 -19.36 -16.65
N ASP A 196 -3.87 -18.39 -17.29
CA ASP A 196 -3.17 -17.27 -16.63
C ASP A 196 -3.62 -15.93 -17.22
N MET A 197 -4.24 -15.09 -16.37
CA MET A 197 -4.61 -13.70 -16.67
C MET A 197 -3.90 -12.70 -15.74
N SER A 198 -2.82 -13.13 -15.08
CA SER A 198 -2.08 -12.29 -14.14
C SER A 198 -1.58 -11.03 -14.83
N LEU A 199 -1.76 -9.86 -14.19
CA LEU A 199 -1.34 -8.55 -14.68
C LEU A 199 -1.87 -8.16 -16.08
N MET A 200 -2.85 -8.87 -16.65
CA MET A 200 -3.22 -8.70 -18.07
C MET A 200 -3.51 -7.24 -18.44
N PHE A 201 -4.15 -6.48 -17.55
CA PHE A 201 -4.45 -5.06 -17.70
C PHE A 201 -3.83 -4.18 -16.60
N TYR A 202 -2.78 -4.65 -15.92
CA TYR A 202 -2.09 -3.88 -14.89
C TYR A 202 -1.72 -2.49 -15.41
N GLU A 203 -2.18 -1.41 -14.78
CA GLU A 203 -1.95 -0.02 -15.20
C GLU A 203 -2.39 0.32 -16.65
N ALA A 204 -3.31 -0.45 -17.24
CA ALA A 204 -3.96 -0.12 -18.51
C ALA A 204 -5.07 0.92 -18.28
N GLU A 205 -4.68 2.17 -18.01
CA GLU A 205 -5.56 3.25 -17.55
C GLU A 205 -6.78 3.51 -18.45
N SER A 206 -6.67 3.34 -19.78
CA SER A 206 -7.77 3.60 -20.71
C SER A 206 -8.62 2.37 -21.03
N PHE A 207 -8.35 1.21 -20.42
CA PHE A 207 -9.07 -0.02 -20.73
C PHE A 207 -10.52 0.03 -20.21
N ASP A 208 -11.48 -0.11 -21.11
CA ASP A 208 -12.92 0.00 -20.84
C ASP A 208 -13.79 -1.09 -21.53
N SER A 209 -13.18 -2.11 -22.12
CA SER A 209 -13.89 -3.15 -22.88
C SER A 209 -14.86 -3.93 -22.00
N ASN A 210 -16.05 -4.26 -22.52
CA ASN A 210 -16.99 -5.16 -21.85
C ASN A 210 -16.51 -6.62 -21.99
N ILE A 211 -16.13 -7.23 -20.87
CA ILE A 211 -15.58 -8.60 -20.80
C ILE A 211 -16.49 -9.58 -20.03
N SER A 212 -17.73 -9.19 -19.77
CA SER A 212 -18.71 -10.03 -19.04
C SER A 212 -19.03 -11.36 -19.71
N ALA A 213 -18.77 -11.48 -21.03
CA ALA A 213 -19.04 -12.69 -21.82
C ALA A 213 -17.87 -13.67 -21.90
N TRP A 214 -16.71 -13.34 -21.31
CA TRP A 214 -15.54 -14.21 -21.31
C TRP A 214 -15.79 -15.49 -20.50
N ASP A 215 -15.27 -16.61 -21.00
CA ASP A 215 -15.20 -17.87 -20.27
C ASP A 215 -13.89 -17.90 -19.46
N VAL A 216 -14.01 -17.80 -18.15
CA VAL A 216 -12.87 -17.83 -17.21
C VAL A 216 -12.80 -19.12 -16.39
N SER A 217 -13.58 -20.15 -16.76
CA SER A 217 -13.71 -21.39 -15.99
C SER A 217 -12.41 -22.19 -15.83
N ASN A 218 -11.43 -21.97 -16.71
CA ASN A 218 -10.10 -22.58 -16.64
C ASN A 218 -9.00 -21.67 -16.06
N VAL A 219 -9.32 -20.41 -15.74
CA VAL A 219 -8.36 -19.45 -15.20
C VAL A 219 -7.98 -19.86 -13.77
N GLN A 220 -6.67 -19.93 -13.51
CA GLN A 220 -6.09 -20.34 -12.23
C GLN A 220 -5.57 -19.14 -11.43
N THR A 221 -5.15 -18.06 -12.10
CA THR A 221 -4.67 -16.83 -11.45
C THR A 221 -5.19 -15.59 -12.16
N MET A 222 -5.65 -14.63 -11.35
CA MET A 222 -6.07 -13.28 -11.76
C MET A 222 -5.28 -12.20 -11.02
N ARG A 223 -4.10 -12.57 -10.51
CA ARG A 223 -3.21 -11.69 -9.73
C ARG A 223 -3.04 -10.35 -10.44
N LEU A 224 -3.38 -9.26 -9.77
CA LEU A 224 -3.20 -7.87 -10.23
C LEU A 224 -3.82 -7.54 -11.60
N MET A 225 -4.77 -8.35 -12.07
CA MET A 225 -5.31 -8.25 -13.44
C MET A 225 -5.82 -6.84 -13.78
N PHE A 226 -6.52 -6.18 -12.85
CA PHE A 226 -7.13 -4.86 -13.03
C PHE A 226 -6.51 -3.77 -12.16
N ARG A 227 -5.30 -3.98 -11.64
CA ARG A 227 -4.67 -2.98 -10.78
C ARG A 227 -4.53 -1.64 -11.52
N SER A 228 -4.96 -0.55 -10.90
CA SER A 228 -4.89 0.81 -11.45
C SER A 228 -5.54 0.95 -12.84
N THR A 229 -6.60 0.19 -13.12
CA THR A 229 -7.43 0.37 -14.32
C THR A 229 -8.61 1.32 -14.06
N ARG A 230 -9.23 1.82 -15.13
CA ARG A 230 -10.50 2.57 -15.07
C ARG A 230 -11.72 1.68 -15.35
N ILE A 231 -11.63 0.38 -15.05
CA ILE A 231 -12.78 -0.51 -15.16
C ILE A 231 -13.86 -0.06 -14.16
N THR A 232 -15.07 0.17 -14.63
CA THR A 232 -16.20 0.68 -13.84
C THR A 232 -17.39 -0.26 -13.96
N ASP A 233 -18.09 -0.51 -12.85
CA ASP A 233 -19.40 -1.17 -12.67
C ASP A 233 -19.80 -2.28 -13.67
N GLN A 234 -18.83 -2.99 -14.26
CA GLN A 234 -19.11 -4.09 -15.17
C GLN A 234 -19.70 -5.25 -14.38
N ASP A 235 -20.76 -5.84 -14.93
CA ASP A 235 -21.38 -7.03 -14.35
C ASP A 235 -20.52 -8.25 -14.68
N LEU A 236 -19.61 -8.59 -13.77
CA LEU A 236 -18.76 -9.77 -13.84
C LEU A 236 -19.37 -10.97 -13.09
N SER A 237 -20.63 -10.89 -12.67
CA SER A 237 -21.27 -11.94 -11.86
C SER A 237 -21.44 -13.27 -12.62
N ASN A 238 -21.36 -13.27 -13.95
CA ASN A 238 -21.47 -14.49 -14.77
C ASN A 238 -20.16 -15.28 -14.90
N TRP A 239 -19.05 -14.77 -14.37
CA TRP A 239 -17.76 -15.46 -14.42
C TRP A 239 -17.73 -16.68 -13.50
N ASP A 240 -17.31 -17.82 -14.05
CA ASP A 240 -17.03 -19.03 -13.27
C ASP A 240 -15.60 -18.97 -12.74
N THR A 241 -15.43 -18.49 -11.51
CA THR A 241 -14.12 -18.36 -10.84
C THR A 241 -13.70 -19.62 -10.09
N SER A 242 -14.42 -20.75 -10.23
CA SER A 242 -14.22 -21.96 -9.42
C SER A 242 -12.85 -22.64 -9.58
N SER A 243 -12.04 -22.23 -10.55
CA SER A 243 -10.66 -22.71 -10.77
C SER A 243 -9.58 -21.77 -10.22
N VAL A 244 -9.93 -20.54 -9.83
CA VAL A 244 -8.98 -19.53 -9.41
C VAL A 244 -8.42 -19.85 -8.02
N THR A 245 -7.11 -19.76 -7.86
CA THR A 245 -6.40 -19.97 -6.59
C THR A 245 -5.72 -18.71 -6.05
N ASP A 246 -5.44 -17.73 -6.91
CA ASP A 246 -4.76 -16.47 -6.56
C ASP A 246 -5.51 -15.26 -7.14
N MET A 247 -6.02 -14.40 -6.25
CA MET A 247 -6.69 -13.13 -6.57
C MET A 247 -5.93 -11.93 -6.01
N TYR A 248 -4.66 -12.09 -5.63
CA TYR A 248 -3.86 -11.03 -5.03
C TYR A 248 -3.93 -9.74 -5.85
N GLY A 249 -4.34 -8.65 -5.23
CA GLY A 249 -4.32 -7.32 -5.81
C GLY A 249 -5.19 -7.14 -7.07
N MET A 250 -6.14 -8.04 -7.35
CA MET A 250 -6.89 -8.05 -8.62
C MET A 250 -7.50 -6.67 -8.96
N PHE A 251 -8.08 -5.97 -7.98
CA PHE A 251 -8.69 -4.64 -8.11
C PHE A 251 -7.94 -3.57 -7.29
N MET A 252 -6.67 -3.79 -6.96
CA MET A 252 -5.87 -2.81 -6.24
C MET A 252 -5.86 -1.47 -7.00
N LEU A 253 -6.09 -0.35 -6.31
CA LEU A 253 -6.16 1.01 -6.88
C LEU A 253 -7.21 1.18 -8.00
N ALA A 254 -8.15 0.25 -8.17
CA ALA A 254 -9.30 0.40 -9.08
C ALA A 254 -10.40 1.22 -8.38
N SER A 255 -10.11 2.49 -8.12
CA SER A 255 -10.87 3.33 -7.19
C SER A 255 -12.32 3.62 -7.57
N GLU A 256 -12.68 3.43 -8.85
CA GLU A 256 -14.04 3.62 -9.37
C GLU A 256 -14.84 2.31 -9.50
N TYR A 257 -14.24 1.16 -9.18
CA TYR A 257 -14.90 -0.14 -9.35
C TYR A 257 -15.91 -0.45 -8.24
N GLY A 258 -17.20 -0.52 -8.57
CA GLY A 258 -18.30 -0.92 -7.68
C GLY A 258 -19.09 -2.15 -8.15
N GLY A 259 -18.52 -2.97 -9.03
CA GLY A 259 -19.21 -4.09 -9.70
C GLY A 259 -19.73 -5.19 -8.76
N ASN A 260 -20.73 -5.95 -9.25
CA ASN A 260 -21.32 -7.08 -8.51
C ASN A 260 -20.44 -8.34 -8.61
N LEU A 261 -19.99 -8.87 -7.48
CA LEU A 261 -19.16 -10.08 -7.38
C LEU A 261 -19.81 -11.22 -6.56
N SER A 262 -21.07 -11.06 -6.17
CA SER A 262 -21.76 -11.98 -5.24
C SER A 262 -21.88 -13.43 -5.74
N ALA A 263 -21.80 -13.66 -7.05
CA ALA A 263 -21.97 -14.98 -7.67
C ALA A 263 -20.64 -15.75 -7.89
N TRP A 264 -19.50 -15.15 -7.55
CA TRP A 264 -18.19 -15.78 -7.72
C TRP A 264 -18.02 -16.97 -6.77
N ASP A 265 -17.48 -18.07 -7.31
CA ASP A 265 -17.00 -19.20 -6.52
C ASP A 265 -15.53 -18.96 -6.16
N VAL A 266 -15.28 -18.65 -4.88
CA VAL A 266 -13.94 -18.40 -4.34
C VAL A 266 -13.42 -19.56 -3.48
N SER A 267 -14.10 -20.72 -3.50
CA SER A 267 -13.82 -21.87 -2.61
C SER A 267 -12.41 -22.46 -2.74
N LYS A 268 -11.70 -22.18 -3.84
CA LYS A 268 -10.30 -22.60 -4.07
C LYS A 268 -9.27 -21.48 -3.90
N VAL A 269 -9.70 -20.25 -3.70
CA VAL A 269 -8.79 -19.10 -3.57
C VAL A 269 -8.02 -19.23 -2.25
N GLN A 270 -6.71 -19.08 -2.34
CA GLN A 270 -5.78 -19.18 -1.20
C GLN A 270 -5.22 -17.81 -0.83
N ASN A 271 -5.03 -16.92 -1.82
CA ASN A 271 -4.51 -15.56 -1.62
C ASN A 271 -5.53 -14.52 -2.10
N MET A 272 -6.01 -13.68 -1.17
CA MET A 272 -6.86 -12.52 -1.41
C MET A 272 -6.18 -11.20 -0.99
N GLY A 273 -4.87 -11.24 -0.72
CA GLY A 273 -4.14 -10.08 -0.25
C GLY A 273 -4.25 -8.91 -1.22
N SER A 274 -4.43 -7.69 -0.69
CA SER A 274 -4.60 -6.44 -1.45
C SER A 274 -5.73 -6.44 -2.49
N MET A 275 -6.63 -7.44 -2.52
CA MET A 275 -7.58 -7.62 -3.64
C MET A 275 -8.38 -6.35 -3.95
N PHE A 276 -8.80 -5.60 -2.93
CA PHE A 276 -9.55 -4.34 -3.01
C PHE A 276 -8.83 -3.18 -2.32
N ASP A 277 -7.51 -3.25 -2.19
CA ASP A 277 -6.69 -2.15 -1.67
C ASP A 277 -6.98 -0.88 -2.49
N SER A 278 -7.38 0.20 -1.82
CA SER A 278 -7.70 1.50 -2.40
C SER A 278 -8.84 1.46 -3.44
N ALA A 279 -9.72 0.45 -3.39
CA ALA A 279 -10.94 0.36 -4.18
C ALA A 279 -12.06 1.21 -3.54
N ILE A 280 -11.90 2.54 -3.62
CA ILE A 280 -12.66 3.54 -2.84
C ILE A 280 -14.19 3.36 -2.94
N THR A 281 -14.75 3.10 -4.13
CA THR A 281 -16.20 2.96 -4.33
C THR A 281 -16.74 1.54 -4.10
N PHE A 282 -15.87 0.56 -3.85
CA PHE A 282 -16.26 -0.83 -3.77
C PHE A 282 -17.07 -1.14 -2.51
N ASN A 283 -18.27 -1.69 -2.68
CA ASN A 283 -19.15 -2.11 -1.58
C ASN A 283 -20.13 -3.23 -2.02
N SER A 284 -19.61 -4.20 -2.78
CA SER A 284 -20.38 -5.33 -3.29
C SER A 284 -20.77 -6.30 -2.16
N ASP A 285 -21.87 -7.04 -2.32
CA ASP A 285 -22.25 -8.10 -1.38
C ASP A 285 -21.33 -9.32 -1.55
N LEU A 286 -20.57 -9.63 -0.48
CA LEU A 286 -19.64 -10.76 -0.42
C LEU A 286 -20.07 -11.85 0.57
N SER A 287 -21.28 -11.77 1.12
CA SER A 287 -21.74 -12.66 2.19
C SER A 287 -21.83 -14.14 1.78
N GLY A 288 -21.96 -14.41 0.48
CA GLY A 288 -22.05 -15.78 -0.08
C GLY A 288 -20.71 -16.45 -0.39
N TRP A 289 -19.58 -15.77 -0.19
CA TRP A 289 -18.26 -16.31 -0.53
C TRP A 289 -17.82 -17.43 0.45
N ASP A 290 -17.33 -18.53 -0.11
CA ASP A 290 -16.67 -19.60 0.65
C ASP A 290 -15.18 -19.30 0.78
N THR A 291 -14.79 -18.67 1.90
CA THR A 291 -13.39 -18.30 2.18
C THR A 291 -12.58 -19.40 2.87
N SER A 292 -13.11 -20.63 3.01
CA SER A 292 -12.52 -21.69 3.81
C SER A 292 -11.15 -22.21 3.33
N SER A 293 -10.70 -21.79 2.15
CA SER A 293 -9.37 -22.11 1.59
C SER A 293 -8.36 -20.97 1.72
N VAL A 294 -8.78 -19.76 2.11
CA VAL A 294 -7.94 -18.57 2.14
C VAL A 294 -6.95 -18.64 3.30
N THR A 295 -5.69 -18.34 3.01
CA THR A 295 -4.61 -18.27 4.02
C THR A 295 -4.06 -16.85 4.22
N ASP A 296 -4.25 -15.97 3.24
CA ASP A 296 -3.73 -14.60 3.22
C ASP A 296 -4.84 -13.61 2.82
N MET A 297 -5.18 -12.71 3.74
CA MET A 297 -6.12 -11.59 3.54
C MET A 297 -5.44 -10.23 3.84
N SER A 298 -4.11 -10.20 3.86
CA SER A 298 -3.35 -8.99 4.16
C SER A 298 -3.73 -7.86 3.21
N TRP A 299 -3.98 -6.66 3.73
CA TRP A 299 -4.31 -5.45 2.96
C TRP A 299 -5.58 -5.54 2.10
N MET A 300 -6.42 -6.58 2.26
CA MET A 300 -7.52 -6.87 1.33
C MET A 300 -8.46 -5.68 1.09
N PHE A 301 -8.76 -4.89 2.13
CA PHE A 301 -9.63 -3.70 2.07
C PHE A 301 -8.91 -2.43 2.57
N TYR A 302 -7.57 -2.41 2.54
CA TYR A 302 -6.77 -1.24 2.89
C TYR A 302 -7.25 -0.01 2.10
N GLU A 303 -7.58 1.10 2.75
CA GLU A 303 -8.10 2.33 2.12
C GLU A 303 -9.37 2.14 1.24
N ALA A 304 -10.12 1.05 1.41
CA ALA A 304 -11.43 0.84 0.76
C ALA A 304 -12.53 1.64 1.50
N LEU A 305 -12.47 2.97 1.43
CA LEU A 305 -13.17 3.91 2.33
C LEU A 305 -14.68 3.65 2.53
N ASN A 306 -15.39 3.18 1.50
CA ASN A 306 -16.85 2.96 1.53
C ASN A 306 -17.27 1.50 1.78
N PHE A 307 -16.32 0.58 1.93
CA PHE A 307 -16.62 -0.84 2.07
C PHE A 307 -17.31 -1.15 3.42
N ASN A 308 -18.45 -1.83 3.37
CA ASN A 308 -19.24 -2.22 4.54
C ASN A 308 -20.16 -3.44 4.26
N SER A 309 -19.69 -4.42 3.48
CA SER A 309 -20.43 -5.66 3.26
C SER A 309 -20.50 -6.51 4.54
N ASP A 310 -21.54 -7.34 4.66
CA ASP A 310 -21.63 -8.36 5.71
C ASP A 310 -20.61 -9.49 5.45
N LEU A 311 -19.72 -9.72 6.42
CA LEU A 311 -18.68 -10.77 6.39
C LEU A 311 -18.88 -11.84 7.48
N SER A 312 -20.02 -11.82 8.18
CA SER A 312 -20.27 -12.67 9.36
C SER A 312 -20.32 -14.16 9.05
N ALA A 313 -20.49 -14.54 7.78
CA ALA A 313 -20.54 -15.92 7.31
C ALA A 313 -19.20 -16.46 6.79
N TRP A 314 -18.16 -15.62 6.70
CA TRP A 314 -16.85 -16.03 6.20
C TRP A 314 -16.18 -17.03 7.14
N ASP A 315 -15.60 -18.08 6.56
CA ASP A 315 -14.72 -19.01 7.25
C ASP A 315 -13.28 -18.51 7.13
N VAL A 316 -12.73 -18.00 8.23
CA VAL A 316 -11.35 -17.50 8.32
C VAL A 316 -10.42 -18.46 9.08
N SER A 317 -10.86 -19.70 9.35
CA SER A 317 -10.15 -20.66 10.20
C SER A 317 -8.76 -21.08 9.70
N LYS A 318 -8.43 -20.80 8.43
CA LYS A 318 -7.10 -21.05 7.84
C LYS A 318 -6.27 -19.80 7.57
N VAL A 319 -6.83 -18.61 7.79
CA VAL A 319 -6.14 -17.35 7.55
C VAL A 319 -5.02 -17.20 8.57
N GLN A 320 -3.83 -16.89 8.09
CA GLN A 320 -2.62 -16.72 8.91
C GLN A 320 -2.19 -15.25 9.00
N ASP A 321 -2.47 -14.46 7.94
CA ASP A 321 -2.09 -13.05 7.83
C ASP A 321 -3.33 -12.17 7.58
N MET A 322 -3.60 -11.26 8.51
CA MET A 322 -4.63 -10.23 8.44
C MET A 322 -4.03 -8.81 8.52
N THR A 323 -2.72 -8.67 8.25
CA THR A 323 -2.00 -7.39 8.30
C THR A 323 -2.77 -6.33 7.50
N SER A 324 -3.12 -5.22 8.14
CA SER A 324 -3.75 -4.05 7.51
C SER A 324 -5.04 -4.32 6.74
N MET A 325 -5.74 -5.42 7.01
CA MET A 325 -6.90 -5.85 6.22
C MET A 325 -7.98 -4.76 6.11
N PHE A 326 -8.22 -3.99 7.16
CA PHE A 326 -9.22 -2.93 7.25
C PHE A 326 -8.65 -1.55 7.65
N THR A 327 -7.35 -1.31 7.41
CA THR A 327 -6.78 0.02 7.64
C THR A 327 -7.49 1.05 6.77
N ASP A 328 -7.86 2.19 7.35
CA ASP A 328 -8.58 3.28 6.69
C ASP A 328 -9.89 2.83 6.01
N THR A 329 -10.50 1.71 6.40
CA THR A 329 -11.83 1.31 5.92
C THR A 329 -12.93 2.03 6.71
N ILE A 330 -13.05 3.35 6.50
CA ILE A 330 -13.84 4.27 7.34
C ILE A 330 -15.29 3.83 7.56
N ALA A 331 -15.97 3.34 6.52
CA ALA A 331 -17.39 2.96 6.59
C ALA A 331 -17.65 1.59 7.27
N PHE A 332 -16.60 0.83 7.60
CA PHE A 332 -16.73 -0.56 7.99
C PHE A 332 -17.29 -0.76 9.40
N THR A 333 -18.35 -1.56 9.50
CA THR A 333 -19.10 -1.83 10.75
C THR A 333 -19.57 -3.29 10.88
N SER A 334 -19.12 -4.18 9.99
CA SER A 334 -19.61 -5.57 9.92
C SER A 334 -19.40 -6.33 11.24
N ASP A 335 -20.31 -7.25 11.53
CA ASP A 335 -20.18 -8.20 12.65
C ASP A 335 -19.16 -9.30 12.31
N LEU A 336 -18.11 -9.41 13.13
CA LEU A 336 -17.03 -10.38 12.99
C LEU A 336 -16.98 -11.37 14.19
N SER A 337 -17.99 -11.36 15.05
CA SER A 337 -18.00 -12.12 16.31
C SER A 337 -17.90 -13.65 16.13
N LYS A 338 -18.19 -14.16 14.93
CA LYS A 338 -18.18 -15.60 14.61
C LYS A 338 -16.90 -16.09 13.94
N TRP A 339 -15.96 -15.20 13.67
CA TRP A 339 -14.70 -15.56 13.02
C TRP A 339 -13.85 -16.46 13.93
N ASP A 340 -13.37 -17.56 13.36
CA ASP A 340 -12.37 -18.43 14.00
C ASP A 340 -10.97 -17.93 13.63
N THR A 341 -10.37 -17.14 14.50
CA THR A 341 -9.04 -16.54 14.30
C THR A 341 -7.90 -17.45 14.80
N SER A 342 -8.18 -18.71 15.16
CA SER A 342 -7.20 -19.57 15.83
C SER A 342 -5.94 -19.87 15.01
N SER A 343 -5.96 -19.69 13.68
CA SER A 343 -4.78 -19.84 12.81
C SER A 343 -4.01 -18.55 12.57
N VAL A 344 -4.52 -17.39 12.99
CA VAL A 344 -3.93 -16.09 12.68
C VAL A 344 -2.65 -15.89 13.51
N THR A 345 -1.58 -15.48 12.85
CA THR A 345 -0.29 -15.17 13.47
C THR A 345 0.05 -13.68 13.43
N ASP A 346 -0.50 -12.94 12.47
CA ASP A 346 -0.21 -11.52 12.24
C ASP A 346 -1.50 -10.71 12.09
N MET A 347 -1.72 -9.75 13.01
CA MET A 347 -2.85 -8.82 13.02
C MET A 347 -2.38 -7.36 13.01
N ARG A 348 -1.14 -7.12 12.56
CA ARG A 348 -0.58 -5.76 12.49
C ARG A 348 -1.51 -4.83 11.76
N SER A 349 -1.73 -3.65 12.34
CA SER A 349 -2.43 -2.55 11.69
C SER A 349 -3.86 -2.86 11.22
N MET A 350 -4.46 -3.99 11.63
CA MET A 350 -5.67 -4.54 11.00
C MET A 350 -6.82 -3.51 10.94
N PHE A 351 -6.96 -2.65 11.96
CA PHE A 351 -8.02 -1.65 12.06
C PHE A 351 -7.51 -0.22 12.28
N ILE A 352 -6.28 0.11 11.85
CA ILE A 352 -5.80 1.50 11.92
C ILE A 352 -6.81 2.45 11.26
N ALA A 353 -7.20 3.51 11.95
CA ALA A 353 -8.12 4.54 11.45
C ALA A 353 -9.46 3.99 10.90
N ALA A 354 -9.88 2.78 11.31
CA ALA A 354 -11.20 2.24 11.01
C ALA A 354 -12.26 2.91 11.91
N TYR A 355 -12.50 4.20 11.69
CA TYR A 355 -13.17 5.10 12.65
C TYR A 355 -14.56 4.64 13.12
N ASN A 356 -15.31 3.88 12.32
CA ASN A 356 -16.65 3.39 12.68
C ASN A 356 -16.67 1.93 13.16
N PHE A 357 -15.54 1.22 13.13
CA PHE A 357 -15.49 -0.19 13.51
C PHE A 357 -15.71 -0.36 15.02
N ASN A 358 -16.65 -1.23 15.40
CA ASN A 358 -16.97 -1.53 16.80
C ASN A 358 -17.64 -2.91 16.95
N SER A 359 -17.15 -3.92 16.23
CA SER A 359 -17.67 -5.28 16.36
C SER A 359 -17.24 -5.92 17.70
N ASP A 360 -18.06 -6.82 18.25
CA ASP A 360 -17.71 -7.61 19.42
C ASP A 360 -16.76 -8.74 19.00
N ILE A 361 -15.47 -8.55 19.29
CA ILE A 361 -14.39 -9.48 18.96
C ILE A 361 -13.79 -10.13 20.21
N GLY A 362 -14.44 -10.02 21.37
CA GLY A 362 -13.94 -10.57 22.62
C GLY A 362 -13.85 -12.11 22.62
N ALA A 363 -14.56 -12.78 21.72
CA ALA A 363 -14.57 -14.24 21.58
C ALA A 363 -13.50 -14.79 20.61
N TRP A 364 -12.71 -13.93 19.97
CA TRP A 364 -11.64 -14.36 19.07
C TRP A 364 -10.56 -15.17 19.80
N ASP A 365 -10.07 -16.22 19.14
CA ASP A 365 -8.89 -16.96 19.60
C ASP A 365 -7.64 -16.29 19.03
N VAL A 366 -6.96 -15.50 19.87
CA VAL A 366 -5.71 -14.82 19.51
C VAL A 366 -4.46 -15.52 20.05
N SER A 367 -4.58 -16.77 20.51
CA SER A 367 -3.51 -17.50 21.20
C SER A 367 -2.28 -17.80 20.35
N ASN A 368 -2.41 -17.74 19.02
CA ASN A 368 -1.30 -17.91 18.06
C ASN A 368 -0.78 -16.58 17.48
N VAL A 369 -1.43 -15.45 17.80
CA VAL A 369 -1.03 -14.13 17.29
C VAL A 369 0.29 -13.72 17.94
N GLN A 370 1.25 -13.33 17.10
CA GLN A 370 2.60 -12.91 17.52
C GLN A 370 2.77 -11.40 17.41
N ASN A 371 2.10 -10.75 16.46
CA ASN A 371 2.22 -9.32 16.24
C ASN A 371 0.84 -8.64 16.21
N MET A 372 0.67 -7.65 17.10
CA MET A 372 -0.52 -6.79 17.22
C MET A 372 -0.17 -5.30 17.09
N GLN A 373 1.00 -4.98 16.54
CA GLN A 373 1.45 -3.61 16.36
C GLN A 373 0.36 -2.79 15.66
N SER A 374 0.05 -1.63 16.22
CA SER A 374 -0.92 -0.66 15.69
C SER A 374 -2.32 -1.19 15.41
N MET A 375 -2.73 -2.36 15.95
CA MET A 375 -3.97 -3.02 15.53
C MET A 375 -5.21 -2.12 15.60
N PHE A 376 -5.31 -1.24 16.61
CA PHE A 376 -6.43 -0.31 16.82
C PHE A 376 -6.00 1.17 16.86
N ASP A 377 -4.84 1.53 16.29
CA ASP A 377 -4.40 2.94 16.27
C ASP A 377 -5.47 3.83 15.62
N SER A 378 -5.92 4.84 16.35
CA SER A 378 -6.93 5.81 15.89
C SER A 378 -8.31 5.19 15.54
N ALA A 379 -8.61 3.96 15.98
CA ALA A 379 -9.91 3.30 15.81
C ALA A 379 -10.97 3.83 16.81
N THR A 380 -11.28 5.12 16.74
CA THR A 380 -11.96 5.88 17.83
C THR A 380 -13.37 5.41 18.25
N SER A 381 -14.08 4.59 17.45
CA SER A 381 -15.37 4.01 17.85
C SER A 381 -15.25 2.65 18.53
N PHE A 382 -14.08 2.03 18.52
CA PHE A 382 -13.87 0.67 18.98
C PHE A 382 -13.90 0.57 20.51
N LYS A 383 -14.79 -0.27 21.04
CA LYS A 383 -15.10 -0.38 22.48
C LYS A 383 -15.36 -1.82 22.92
N SER A 384 -14.91 -2.81 22.14
CA SER A 384 -15.09 -4.22 22.47
C SER A 384 -14.34 -4.58 23.76
N ASP A 385 -14.91 -5.49 24.54
CA ASP A 385 -14.22 -6.11 25.68
C ASP A 385 -13.18 -7.11 25.16
N LEU A 386 -11.92 -6.94 25.58
CA LEU A 386 -10.79 -7.78 25.18
C LEU A 386 -10.20 -8.60 26.34
N SER A 387 -10.86 -8.57 27.51
CA SER A 387 -10.35 -9.19 28.73
C SER A 387 -10.17 -10.71 28.62
N ALA A 388 -10.88 -11.37 27.70
CA ALA A 388 -10.81 -12.82 27.49
C ALA A 388 -9.69 -13.27 26.53
N TRP A 389 -8.97 -12.34 25.90
CA TRP A 389 -7.93 -12.67 24.94
C TRP A 389 -6.72 -13.32 25.60
N ASN A 390 -6.21 -14.40 24.98
CA ASN A 390 -4.97 -15.04 25.38
C ASN A 390 -3.80 -14.46 24.57
N THR A 391 -3.08 -13.51 25.14
CA THR A 391 -1.95 -12.82 24.49
C THR A 391 -0.58 -13.48 24.70
N SER A 392 -0.52 -14.69 25.26
CA SER A 392 0.74 -15.36 25.67
C SER A 392 1.76 -15.63 24.54
N SER A 393 1.36 -15.48 23.27
CA SER A 393 2.24 -15.60 22.10
C SER A 393 2.71 -14.27 21.53
N VAL A 394 2.13 -13.15 21.96
CA VAL A 394 2.41 -11.82 21.40
C VAL A 394 3.81 -11.34 21.82
N THR A 395 4.57 -10.84 20.86
CA THR A 395 5.90 -10.27 21.08
C THR A 395 5.94 -8.76 20.83
N ASP A 396 4.97 -8.20 20.10
CA ASP A 396 4.92 -6.79 19.72
C ASP A 396 3.49 -6.25 19.86
N MET A 397 3.34 -5.26 20.75
CA MET A 397 2.09 -4.50 20.99
C MET A 397 2.31 -3.00 20.78
N SER A 398 3.39 -2.62 20.09
CA SER A 398 3.71 -1.22 19.88
C SER A 398 2.56 -0.52 19.14
N TRP A 399 2.21 0.70 19.58
CA TRP A 399 1.15 1.53 19.01
C TRP A 399 -0.27 0.93 19.03
N MET A 400 -0.52 -0.18 19.71
CA MET A 400 -1.78 -0.95 19.59
C MET A 400 -3.05 -0.12 19.84
N PHE A 401 -3.05 0.77 20.84
CA PHE A 401 -4.15 1.68 21.19
C PHE A 401 -3.74 3.16 21.08
N HIS A 402 -2.77 3.44 20.20
CA HIS A 402 -2.28 4.80 19.96
C HIS A 402 -3.42 5.72 19.48
N ASN A 403 -3.48 6.95 19.99
CA ASN A 403 -4.52 7.95 19.67
C ASN A 403 -5.96 7.51 19.95
N ASP A 404 -6.19 6.53 20.82
CA ASP A 404 -7.53 6.18 21.31
C ASP A 404 -7.85 6.92 22.62
N PHE A 405 -8.30 8.17 22.47
CA PHE A 405 -8.61 9.07 23.58
C PHE A 405 -9.69 8.57 24.55
N GLU A 406 -10.56 7.63 24.13
CA GLU A 406 -11.65 7.10 24.95
C GLU A 406 -11.40 5.67 25.44
N PHE A 407 -10.22 5.09 25.18
CA PHE A 407 -9.88 3.72 25.53
C PHE A 407 -9.99 3.44 27.04
N LYS A 408 -10.74 2.39 27.40
CA LYS A 408 -11.06 2.03 28.81
C LYS A 408 -11.14 0.52 29.07
N SER A 409 -10.76 -0.32 28.11
CA SER A 409 -10.91 -1.76 28.28
C SER A 409 -10.05 -2.29 29.42
N ASP A 410 -10.50 -3.35 30.08
CA ASP A 410 -9.74 -4.04 31.13
C ASP A 410 -8.80 -5.05 30.48
N LEU A 411 -7.50 -4.87 30.69
CA LEU A 411 -6.42 -5.71 30.14
C LEU A 411 -5.66 -6.47 31.23
N SER A 412 -6.18 -6.48 32.47
CA SER A 412 -5.50 -7.06 33.64
C SER A 412 -5.23 -8.57 33.53
N ALA A 413 -6.01 -9.27 32.69
CA ALA A 413 -5.88 -10.71 32.47
C ALA A 413 -4.92 -11.10 31.33
N TRP A 414 -4.37 -10.13 30.60
CA TRP A 414 -3.46 -10.39 29.49
C TRP A 414 -2.13 -10.96 29.98
N ASP A 415 -1.63 -11.97 29.28
CA ASP A 415 -0.28 -12.49 29.46
C ASP A 415 0.66 -11.74 28.52
N VAL A 416 1.48 -10.85 29.10
CA VAL A 416 2.46 -10.05 28.36
C VAL A 416 3.90 -10.55 28.55
N SER A 417 4.09 -11.74 29.11
CA SER A 417 5.42 -12.28 29.48
C SER A 417 6.39 -12.46 28.31
N ARG A 418 5.90 -12.43 27.06
CA ARG A 418 6.71 -12.51 25.83
C ARG A 418 6.82 -11.21 25.06
N VAL A 419 6.10 -10.17 25.47
CA VAL A 419 6.10 -8.87 24.78
C VAL A 419 7.47 -8.22 24.96
N GLN A 420 8.06 -7.81 23.84
CA GLN A 420 9.38 -7.16 23.78
C GLN A 420 9.27 -5.66 23.52
N ASP A 421 8.21 -5.23 22.81
CA ASP A 421 7.99 -3.83 22.42
C ASP A 421 6.57 -3.37 22.82
N MET A 422 6.52 -2.35 23.69
CA MET A 422 5.29 -1.64 24.11
C MET A 422 5.32 -0.16 23.72
N THR A 423 6.20 0.22 22.78
CA THR A 423 6.36 1.61 22.33
C THR A 423 5.02 2.21 21.96
N SER A 424 4.67 3.35 22.57
CA SER A 424 3.46 4.12 22.27
C SER A 424 2.14 3.36 22.42
N MET A 425 2.09 2.23 23.15
CA MET A 425 0.89 1.37 23.22
C MET A 425 -0.37 2.13 23.68
N PHE A 426 -0.25 3.04 24.64
CA PHE A 426 -1.33 3.89 25.16
C PHE A 426 -1.06 5.38 24.94
N TYR A 427 -0.27 5.72 23.92
CA TYR A 427 -0.01 7.10 23.55
C TYR A 427 -1.34 7.82 23.31
N ASN A 428 -1.55 8.92 24.01
CA ASN A 428 -2.73 9.78 23.92
C ASN A 428 -4.04 9.05 24.29
N ALA A 429 -3.95 7.97 25.08
CA ALA A 429 -5.08 7.32 25.73
C ALA A 429 -5.50 8.10 27.00
N ALA A 430 -5.98 9.33 26.79
CA ALA A 430 -6.15 10.36 27.81
C ALA A 430 -6.93 9.94 29.07
N VAL A 431 -7.85 8.98 28.96
CA VAL A 431 -8.73 8.51 30.04
C VAL A 431 -8.40 7.12 30.57
N TYR A 432 -7.39 6.45 30.00
CA TYR A 432 -7.04 5.08 30.35
C TYR A 432 -6.41 5.02 31.75
N ASN A 433 -6.92 4.12 32.60
CA ASN A 433 -6.47 3.98 33.98
C ASN A 433 -6.84 2.60 34.57
N SER A 434 -6.83 1.55 33.75
CA SER A 434 -7.14 0.17 34.16
C SER A 434 -5.94 -0.51 34.82
N ASP A 435 -6.18 -1.39 35.80
CA ASP A 435 -5.13 -2.09 36.56
C ASP A 435 -4.24 -2.98 35.66
N LEU A 436 -2.91 -2.78 35.75
CA LEU A 436 -1.89 -3.55 35.03
C LEU A 436 -0.86 -4.19 35.97
N SER A 437 -1.15 -4.25 37.27
CA SER A 437 -0.20 -4.69 38.30
C SER A 437 0.26 -6.15 38.15
N ASN A 438 -0.53 -6.99 37.46
CA ASN A 438 -0.21 -8.41 37.25
C ASN A 438 0.60 -8.69 35.98
N TRP A 439 0.95 -7.66 35.20
CA TRP A 439 1.71 -7.84 33.98
C TRP A 439 3.16 -8.25 34.27
N ASP A 440 3.60 -9.35 33.63
CA ASP A 440 5.00 -9.76 33.61
C ASP A 440 5.72 -9.04 32.47
N THR A 441 6.39 -7.93 32.79
CA THR A 441 7.12 -7.10 31.83
C THR A 441 8.57 -7.52 31.64
N SER A 442 9.00 -8.67 32.17
CA SER A 442 10.41 -9.08 32.20
C SER A 442 11.04 -9.26 30.81
N SER A 443 10.26 -9.44 29.76
CA SER A 443 10.76 -9.53 28.37
C SER A 443 10.82 -8.19 27.64
N VAL A 444 10.26 -7.11 28.21
CA VAL A 444 10.12 -5.82 27.54
C VAL A 444 11.47 -5.12 27.44
N THR A 445 11.77 -4.59 26.25
CA THR A 445 13.00 -3.85 25.94
C THR A 445 12.77 -2.37 25.63
N SER A 446 11.57 -2.02 25.16
CA SER A 446 11.16 -0.63 24.90
C SER A 446 9.79 -0.34 25.52
N MET A 447 9.72 0.73 26.31
CA MET A 447 8.48 1.35 26.82
C MET A 447 8.36 2.81 26.38
N ARG A 448 9.07 3.18 25.31
CA ARG A 448 9.09 4.54 24.77
C ARG A 448 7.67 5.06 24.56
N SER A 449 7.37 6.23 25.10
CA SER A 449 6.10 6.94 24.95
C SER A 449 4.84 6.13 25.33
N MET A 450 4.99 5.05 26.11
CA MET A 450 3.88 4.12 26.37
C MET A 450 2.63 4.81 26.92
N PHE A 451 2.78 5.80 27.81
CA PHE A 451 1.69 6.60 28.39
C PHE A 451 1.83 8.10 28.12
N PHE A 452 2.48 8.49 27.01
CA PHE A 452 2.55 9.89 26.58
C PHE A 452 1.13 10.47 26.45
N GLU A 453 0.86 11.65 27.00
CA GLU A 453 -0.47 12.27 27.08
C GLU A 453 -1.56 11.38 27.74
N GLY A 454 -1.15 10.40 28.54
CA GLY A 454 -2.03 9.57 29.38
C GLY A 454 -2.51 10.30 30.64
N PHE A 455 -3.25 11.41 30.48
CA PHE A 455 -3.54 12.35 31.57
C PHE A 455 -4.09 11.70 32.86
N ALA A 456 -4.94 10.68 32.74
CA ALA A 456 -5.61 10.02 33.85
C ALA A 456 -4.84 8.83 34.45
N PHE A 457 -3.75 8.37 33.81
CA PHE A 457 -3.06 7.14 34.21
C PHE A 457 -2.35 7.30 35.55
N ASN A 458 -2.69 6.46 36.53
CA ASN A 458 -2.11 6.48 37.88
C ASN A 458 -2.23 5.11 38.60
N GLN A 459 -2.05 4.00 37.86
CA GLN A 459 -2.12 2.67 38.44
C GLN A 459 -0.81 2.23 39.08
N ASP A 460 -0.89 1.30 40.03
CA ASP A 460 0.28 0.69 40.66
C ASP A 460 1.00 -0.24 39.68
N ILE A 461 2.21 0.16 39.31
CA ILE A 461 3.12 -0.58 38.43
C ILE A 461 4.44 -0.91 39.15
N SER A 462 4.44 -0.87 40.48
CA SER A 462 5.63 -1.11 41.31
C SER A 462 6.17 -2.55 41.19
N ALA A 463 5.35 -3.49 40.73
CA ALA A 463 5.68 -4.89 40.54
C ALA A 463 6.27 -5.22 39.16
N TRP A 464 6.28 -4.27 38.22
CA TRP A 464 6.83 -4.49 36.89
C TRP A 464 8.34 -4.77 36.96
N ASP A 465 8.77 -5.79 36.22
CA ASP A 465 10.18 -6.07 35.99
C ASP A 465 10.63 -5.28 34.76
N VAL A 466 11.43 -4.24 35.00
CA VAL A 466 11.98 -3.36 33.96
C VAL A 466 13.47 -3.59 33.72
N SER A 467 14.06 -4.67 34.25
CA SER A 467 15.52 -4.90 34.22
C SER A 467 16.10 -5.04 32.80
N ASN A 468 15.25 -5.36 31.82
CA ASN A 468 15.62 -5.49 30.40
C ASN A 468 15.25 -4.28 29.54
N VAL A 469 14.55 -3.29 30.11
CA VAL A 469 14.13 -2.09 29.38
C VAL A 469 15.35 -1.20 29.12
N GLN A 470 15.53 -0.81 27.86
CA GLN A 470 16.65 0.02 27.40
C GLN A 470 16.21 1.44 27.04
N ASP A 471 14.95 1.61 26.63
CA ASP A 471 14.36 2.88 26.20
C ASP A 471 13.08 3.19 27.01
N MET A 472 13.14 4.26 27.81
CA MET A 472 12.02 4.82 28.56
C MET A 472 11.71 6.27 28.14
N GLN A 473 12.18 6.69 26.95
CA GLN A 473 11.96 8.03 26.44
C GLN A 473 10.46 8.35 26.47
N SER A 474 10.10 9.49 27.05
CA SER A 474 8.74 10.03 27.09
C SER A 474 7.67 9.09 27.70
N MET A 475 8.06 8.05 28.46
CA MET A 475 7.12 7.01 28.92
C MET A 475 5.89 7.58 29.65
N PHE A 476 6.06 8.63 30.46
CA PHE A 476 5.01 9.33 31.21
C PHE A 476 4.95 10.83 30.89
N ASP A 477 5.37 11.24 29.69
CA ASP A 477 5.28 12.64 29.27
C ASP A 477 3.82 13.10 29.24
N ASP A 478 3.51 14.19 29.93
CA ASP A 478 2.18 14.75 30.17
C ASP A 478 1.19 13.76 30.85
N ALA A 479 1.69 12.76 31.59
CA ALA A 479 0.88 11.91 32.47
C ALA A 479 0.58 12.61 33.80
N ARG A 480 -0.30 13.61 33.75
CA ARG A 480 -0.50 14.62 34.83
C ARG A 480 -0.85 14.07 36.20
N GLU A 481 -1.63 12.98 36.27
CA GLU A 481 -2.07 12.38 37.55
C GLU A 481 -1.10 11.34 38.12
N PHE A 482 -0.07 10.95 37.36
CA PHE A 482 0.79 9.82 37.67
C PHE A 482 1.64 10.04 38.94
N GLN A 483 1.50 9.13 39.91
CA GLN A 483 2.09 9.18 41.25
C GLN A 483 2.55 7.80 41.76
N SER A 484 2.62 6.78 40.90
CA SER A 484 2.95 5.42 41.32
C SER A 484 4.34 5.32 41.97
N ASN A 485 4.49 4.42 42.93
CA ASN A 485 5.76 4.12 43.57
C ASN A 485 6.66 3.29 42.63
N LEU A 486 7.85 3.80 42.31
CA LEU A 486 8.79 3.16 41.39
C LEU A 486 10.13 2.77 42.05
N ALA A 487 10.21 2.80 43.38
CA ALA A 487 11.47 2.64 44.11
C ALA A 487 12.18 1.29 43.89
N ASN A 488 11.44 0.25 43.48
CA ASN A 488 11.95 -1.11 43.29
C ASN A 488 12.35 -1.43 41.84
N TRP A 489 12.21 -0.50 40.91
CA TRP A 489 12.56 -0.72 39.51
C TRP A 489 14.08 -0.84 39.33
N ASP A 490 14.50 -1.89 38.62
CA ASP A 490 15.89 -2.06 38.18
C ASP A 490 16.08 -1.35 36.84
N THR A 491 16.60 -0.12 36.89
CA THR A 491 16.85 0.70 35.69
C THR A 491 18.24 0.48 35.08
N SER A 492 19.00 -0.53 35.53
CA SER A 492 20.42 -0.69 35.16
C SER A 492 20.66 -0.89 33.66
N SER A 493 19.66 -1.33 32.89
CA SER A 493 19.74 -1.48 31.43
C SER A 493 19.33 -0.23 30.64
N VAL A 494 18.74 0.78 31.29
CA VAL A 494 18.17 1.94 30.62
C VAL A 494 19.28 2.86 30.09
N THR A 495 19.12 3.31 28.85
CA THR A 495 20.07 4.20 28.17
C THR A 495 19.47 5.56 27.82
N ASP A 496 18.15 5.65 27.66
CA ASP A 496 17.42 6.89 27.34
C ASP A 496 16.24 7.08 28.31
N MET A 497 16.28 8.20 29.06
CA MET A 497 15.20 8.66 29.94
C MET A 497 14.72 10.08 29.57
N SER A 498 15.05 10.53 28.35
CA SER A 498 14.65 11.86 27.89
C SER A 498 13.13 12.00 27.93
N PHE A 499 12.64 13.14 28.44
CA PHE A 499 11.22 13.46 28.61
C PHE A 499 10.41 12.48 29.47
N MET A 500 11.03 11.54 30.19
CA MET A 500 10.31 10.44 30.87
C MET A 500 9.15 10.91 31.77
N PHE A 501 9.31 12.01 32.51
CA PHE A 501 8.31 12.63 33.37
C PHE A 501 8.05 14.10 33.01
N HIS A 502 8.35 14.52 31.77
CA HIS A 502 8.05 15.87 31.31
C HIS A 502 6.55 16.12 31.49
N LYS A 503 6.15 17.23 32.13
CA LYS A 503 4.76 17.58 32.47
C LYS A 503 3.98 16.52 33.28
N ALA A 504 4.65 15.58 33.95
CA ALA A 504 4.02 14.72 34.94
C ALA A 504 3.80 15.51 36.24
N TYR A 505 2.81 16.40 36.25
CA TYR A 505 2.65 17.46 37.26
C TYR A 505 2.69 16.98 38.70
N ASN A 506 2.08 15.83 38.99
CA ASN A 506 1.96 15.29 40.34
C ASN A 506 3.05 14.27 40.72
N PHE A 507 3.97 13.93 39.81
CA PHE A 507 4.97 12.88 40.06
C PHE A 507 5.97 13.28 41.14
N ASN A 508 6.09 12.46 42.19
CA ASN A 508 7.04 12.67 43.29
C ASN A 508 7.40 11.34 44.00
N SER A 509 7.60 10.25 43.26
CA SER A 509 8.03 8.97 43.83
C SER A 509 9.50 9.02 44.25
N ASP A 510 9.86 8.27 45.30
CA ASP A 510 11.27 8.01 45.62
C ASP A 510 11.91 7.15 44.52
N ILE A 511 12.94 7.70 43.88
CA ILE A 511 13.74 7.07 42.83
C ILE A 511 15.25 7.11 43.16
N SER A 512 15.59 7.31 44.43
CA SER A 512 16.98 7.41 44.91
C SER A 512 17.81 6.14 44.67
N ASN A 513 17.15 4.98 44.56
CA ASN A 513 17.78 3.67 44.37
C ASN A 513 17.96 3.26 42.89
N TRP A 514 17.50 4.08 41.94
CA TRP A 514 17.66 3.77 40.52
C TRP A 514 19.14 3.73 40.11
N ASP A 515 19.49 2.71 39.33
CA ASP A 515 20.80 2.63 38.67
C ASP A 515 20.73 3.36 37.33
N VAL A 516 21.33 4.54 37.27
CA VAL A 516 21.38 5.39 36.08
C VAL A 516 22.76 5.40 35.42
N ALA A 517 23.68 4.50 35.82
CA ALA A 517 25.07 4.51 35.36
C ALA A 517 25.22 4.29 33.83
N ASN A 518 24.22 3.69 33.19
CA ASN A 518 24.18 3.46 31.75
C ASN A 518 23.41 4.52 30.95
N VAL A 519 22.67 5.41 31.63
CA VAL A 519 21.84 6.44 31.00
C VAL A 519 22.72 7.47 30.29
N ARG A 520 22.36 7.80 29.05
CA ARG A 520 23.07 8.76 28.18
C ARG A 520 22.30 10.05 27.97
N ASP A 521 20.98 10.01 27.97
CA ASP A 521 20.11 11.15 27.73
C ASP A 521 19.08 11.29 28.86
N MET A 522 19.10 12.45 29.54
CA MET A 522 18.15 12.86 30.57
C MET A 522 17.47 14.20 30.23
N LYS A 523 17.55 14.61 28.96
CA LYS A 523 16.95 15.85 28.46
C LYS A 523 15.47 15.93 28.86
N ASN A 524 15.05 17.06 29.43
CA ASN A 524 13.67 17.33 29.83
C ASN A 524 13.04 16.30 30.79
N MET A 525 13.81 15.40 31.42
CA MET A 525 13.26 14.26 32.19
C MET A 525 12.20 14.67 33.22
N PHE A 526 12.40 15.79 33.93
CA PHE A 526 11.47 16.33 34.94
C PHE A 526 10.97 17.74 34.59
N ASN A 527 11.08 18.16 33.32
CA ASN A 527 10.64 19.50 32.93
C ASN A 527 9.13 19.65 33.20
N ALA A 528 8.73 20.68 33.95
CA ALA A 528 7.36 20.94 34.39
C ALA A 528 6.74 19.82 35.25
N ALA A 529 7.55 18.96 35.88
CA ALA A 529 7.10 18.06 36.94
C ALA A 529 6.99 18.84 38.27
N PHE A 530 5.94 19.65 38.40
CA PHE A 530 5.83 20.68 39.44
C PHE A 530 6.00 20.19 40.88
N MET A 531 5.60 18.96 41.18
CA MET A 531 5.64 18.38 42.52
C MET A 531 6.91 17.57 42.82
N PHE A 532 7.81 17.42 41.85
CA PHE A 532 8.98 16.55 41.96
C PHE A 532 10.03 17.13 42.92
N ASP A 533 10.35 16.40 43.99
CA ASP A 533 11.34 16.75 45.01
C ASP A 533 11.92 15.46 45.64
N SER A 534 12.36 14.51 44.80
CA SER A 534 13.02 13.28 45.26
C SER A 534 14.53 13.50 45.45
N ASP A 535 15.12 12.81 46.43
CA ASP A 535 16.58 12.80 46.61
C ASP A 535 17.26 11.98 45.50
N LEU A 536 18.21 12.61 44.81
CA LEU A 536 18.97 12.02 43.70
C LEU A 536 20.49 12.01 43.96
N PHE A 537 20.92 12.26 45.21
CA PHE A 537 22.34 12.41 45.56
C PHE A 537 23.20 11.18 45.17
N SER A 538 22.62 9.98 45.22
CA SER A 538 23.28 8.69 44.96
C SER A 538 23.48 8.33 43.49
N TRP A 539 22.89 9.08 42.56
CA TRP A 539 22.91 8.74 41.14
C TRP A 539 24.32 8.84 40.53
N ASP A 540 24.74 7.81 39.79
CA ASP A 540 25.95 7.84 38.96
C ASP A 540 25.64 8.40 37.57
N THR A 541 25.83 9.71 37.40
CA THR A 541 25.59 10.41 36.14
C THR A 541 26.78 10.38 35.18
N SER A 542 27.83 9.58 35.45
CA SER A 542 29.11 9.67 34.72
C SER A 542 29.03 9.34 33.23
N SER A 543 27.96 8.67 32.78
CA SER A 543 27.69 8.35 31.38
C SER A 543 26.76 9.35 30.68
N VAL A 544 26.12 10.26 31.42
CA VAL A 544 25.11 11.18 30.87
C VAL A 544 25.77 12.24 29.99
N THR A 545 25.20 12.46 28.81
CA THR A 545 25.71 13.39 27.79
C THR A 545 24.80 14.59 27.53
N ASP A 546 23.51 14.49 27.84
CA ASP A 546 22.53 15.57 27.66
C ASP A 546 21.62 15.69 28.91
N MET A 547 21.56 16.89 29.49
CA MET A 547 20.69 17.26 30.62
C MET A 547 19.89 18.55 30.31
N HIS A 548 19.76 18.91 29.04
CA HIS A 548 19.08 20.12 28.60
C HIS A 548 17.64 20.19 29.15
N TYR A 549 17.30 21.28 29.83
CA TYR A 549 16.03 21.50 30.54
C TYR A 549 15.60 20.38 31.53
N MET A 550 16.51 19.55 32.06
CA MET A 550 16.14 18.39 32.90
C MET A 550 15.15 18.71 34.04
N PHE A 551 15.31 19.84 34.74
CA PHE A 551 14.49 20.30 35.87
C PHE A 551 13.80 21.65 35.61
N ALA A 552 13.71 22.07 34.35
CA ALA A 552 13.08 23.35 34.04
C ALA A 552 11.61 23.35 34.51
N TYR A 553 11.15 24.41 35.17
CA TYR A 553 9.80 24.48 35.76
C TYR A 553 9.47 23.39 36.81
N ALA A 554 10.45 22.67 37.35
CA ALA A 554 10.23 21.72 38.45
C ALA A 554 10.14 22.46 39.80
N SER A 555 9.08 23.27 39.99
CA SER A 555 8.94 24.26 41.08
C SER A 555 9.14 23.78 42.53
N ALA A 556 9.19 22.46 42.78
CA ALA A 556 9.44 21.89 44.11
C ALA A 556 10.88 21.42 44.33
N PHE A 557 11.67 21.21 43.27
CA PHE A 557 12.95 20.51 43.36
C PHE A 557 14.02 21.36 44.06
N ASN A 558 14.58 20.85 45.16
CA ASN A 558 15.68 21.55 45.84
C ASN A 558 16.67 20.59 46.51
N HIS A 559 16.92 19.42 45.93
CA HIS A 559 17.86 18.44 46.47
C HIS A 559 19.32 18.67 46.06
N ASP A 560 20.25 18.34 46.94
CA ASP A 560 21.69 18.46 46.69
C ASP A 560 22.15 17.39 45.67
N ILE A 561 22.61 17.86 44.51
CA ILE A 561 23.18 17.05 43.43
C ILE A 561 24.62 17.47 43.09
N SER A 562 25.27 18.20 44.01
CA SER A 562 26.64 18.70 43.82
C SER A 562 27.68 17.59 43.66
N ALA A 563 27.36 16.36 44.08
CA ALA A 563 28.22 15.18 43.97
C ALA A 563 28.19 14.48 42.60
N TRP A 564 27.26 14.86 41.71
CA TRP A 564 27.12 14.24 40.39
C TRP A 564 28.40 14.40 39.53
N ASN A 565 28.74 13.34 38.81
CA ASN A 565 29.79 13.38 37.80
C ASN A 565 29.18 13.79 36.47
N ILE A 566 29.44 15.03 36.06
CA ILE A 566 28.90 15.61 34.83
C ILE A 566 29.97 15.83 33.75
N SER A 567 31.10 15.13 33.85
CA SER A 567 32.24 15.31 32.92
C SER A 567 31.95 14.94 31.47
N GLN A 568 30.93 14.12 31.22
CA GLN A 568 30.51 13.74 29.86
C GLN A 568 29.36 14.60 29.32
N VAL A 569 28.78 15.48 30.14
CA VAL A 569 27.63 16.30 29.73
C VAL A 569 28.09 17.34 28.71
N THR A 570 27.39 17.40 27.58
CA THR A 570 27.70 18.29 26.46
C THR A 570 26.72 19.46 26.36
N ASP A 571 25.51 19.36 26.92
CA ASP A 571 24.52 20.44 27.00
C ASP A 571 23.86 20.51 28.39
N LEU A 572 23.94 21.69 29.02
CA LEU A 572 23.28 22.05 30.29
C LEU A 572 22.28 23.21 30.15
N GLY A 573 21.98 23.63 28.93
CA GLY A 573 21.10 24.76 28.64
C GLY A 573 19.76 24.64 29.36
N GLY A 574 19.38 25.70 30.06
CA GLY A 574 18.09 25.80 30.76
C GLY A 574 17.82 24.71 31.82
N MET A 575 18.81 23.94 32.29
CA MET A 575 18.61 22.78 33.17
C MET A 575 17.67 23.06 34.34
N PHE A 576 17.74 24.24 34.96
CA PHE A 576 16.89 24.65 36.10
C PHE A 576 16.05 25.90 35.79
N TYR A 577 15.86 26.22 34.52
CA TYR A 577 15.14 27.43 34.15
C TYR A 577 13.74 27.46 34.78
N ALA A 578 13.43 28.54 35.51
CA ALA A 578 12.17 28.73 36.23
C ALA A 578 11.85 27.63 37.29
N ASP A 579 12.86 27.04 37.92
CA ASP A 579 12.70 26.25 39.15
C ASP A 579 12.62 27.18 40.38
N ASP A 580 11.41 27.35 40.91
CA ASP A 580 11.12 28.27 42.01
C ASP A 580 11.80 27.89 43.33
N ALA A 581 12.13 26.61 43.56
CA ALA A 581 12.63 26.12 44.84
C ALA A 581 14.16 26.00 44.88
N LEU A 582 14.81 25.86 43.73
CA LEU A 582 16.23 25.61 43.66
C LEU A 582 17.07 26.69 44.37
N ASN A 583 17.86 26.23 45.35
CA ASN A 583 18.81 27.05 46.07
C ASN A 583 19.99 26.21 46.60
N GLN A 584 20.60 25.41 45.72
CA GLN A 584 21.72 24.51 46.05
C GLN A 584 23.06 25.04 45.57
N ASN A 585 24.14 24.77 46.33
CA ASN A 585 25.48 25.15 45.91
C ASN A 585 26.09 24.06 45.01
N LEU A 586 26.12 24.34 43.71
CA LEU A 586 26.59 23.40 42.68
C LEU A 586 28.01 23.71 42.19
N CYS A 587 28.77 24.56 42.89
CA CYS A 587 30.15 24.91 42.50
C CYS A 587 31.13 23.74 42.28
N PRO A 588 31.00 22.55 42.92
CA PRO A 588 31.86 21.40 42.59
C PRO A 588 31.85 21.00 41.11
N TRP A 589 30.76 21.30 40.39
CA TRP A 589 30.59 21.01 38.97
C TRP A 589 31.59 21.72 38.06
N GLY A 590 32.08 22.90 38.46
CA GLY A 590 33.00 23.70 37.64
C GLY A 590 34.30 22.97 37.25
N ALA A 591 34.78 22.05 38.10
CA ALA A 591 35.98 21.26 37.80
C ALA A 591 35.77 20.26 36.65
N TYR A 592 34.54 19.78 36.44
CA TYR A 592 34.21 18.80 35.40
C TYR A 592 33.96 19.44 34.04
N LEU A 593 33.38 20.65 34.00
CA LEU A 593 32.81 21.25 32.79
C LEU A 593 33.75 22.20 32.03
N ALA A 594 34.94 22.47 32.56
CA ALA A 594 35.84 23.50 32.04
C ALA A 594 36.23 23.26 30.56
N GLY A 595 35.59 24.00 29.64
CA GLY A 595 35.87 23.98 28.21
C GLY A 595 35.38 22.76 27.43
N THR A 596 34.54 21.90 28.03
CA THR A 596 34.07 20.63 27.44
C THR A 596 32.56 20.60 27.15
N THR A 597 31.81 21.54 27.73
CA THR A 597 30.33 21.55 27.72
C THR A 597 29.80 22.85 27.14
N ILE A 598 28.63 22.79 26.51
CA ILE A 598 27.90 23.95 26.00
C ILE A 598 26.75 24.25 26.95
N ILE A 599 26.48 25.53 27.16
CA ILE A 599 25.21 26.02 27.72
C ILE A 599 24.49 26.67 26.55
N SER A 600 23.51 25.98 25.98
CA SER A 600 22.79 26.50 24.81
C SER A 600 22.08 27.81 25.15
N ASN A 601 22.08 28.76 24.20
CA ASN A 601 21.61 30.14 24.41
C ASN A 601 20.08 30.28 24.49
N ASP A 602 19.34 29.16 24.55
CA ASP A 602 17.89 29.18 24.45
C ASP A 602 17.22 29.67 25.75
N SER A 603 17.88 29.51 26.91
CA SER A 603 17.49 30.09 28.21
C SER A 603 18.66 30.04 29.20
N ASP A 604 18.68 30.98 30.16
CA ASP A 604 19.67 30.95 31.23
C ASP A 604 19.50 29.71 32.11
N MET A 605 20.60 29.01 32.41
CA MET A 605 20.58 27.75 33.17
C MET A 605 19.86 27.87 34.52
N PHE A 606 20.01 29.03 35.19
CA PHE A 606 19.41 29.35 36.50
C PHE A 606 18.40 30.51 36.43
N GLY A 607 17.99 30.92 35.23
CA GLY A 607 17.10 32.08 35.07
C GLY A 607 15.76 31.85 35.76
N ALA A 608 15.28 32.86 36.52
CA ALA A 608 14.03 32.80 37.26
C ALA A 608 13.97 31.71 38.35
N THR A 609 15.11 31.39 38.98
CA THR A 609 15.18 30.48 40.13
C THR A 609 15.28 31.22 41.46
N SER A 610 15.27 30.50 42.58
CA SER A 610 15.59 31.04 43.91
C SER A 610 17.11 31.15 44.18
N CYS A 611 17.95 30.93 43.18
CA CYS A 611 19.41 31.01 43.33
C CYS A 611 19.89 32.43 43.64
N PRO A 612 20.87 32.60 44.55
CA PRO A 612 21.51 33.90 44.77
C PRO A 612 22.13 34.50 43.51
N ASN A 613 22.56 33.66 42.56
CA ASN A 613 23.03 34.07 41.25
C ASN A 613 22.33 33.25 40.14
N GLU A 614 21.50 33.93 39.36
CA GLU A 614 20.69 33.35 38.28
C GLU A 614 21.41 33.33 36.91
N ALA A 615 22.62 33.89 36.81
CA ALA A 615 23.35 33.94 35.55
C ALA A 615 23.82 32.55 35.12
N SER A 616 23.82 32.31 33.80
CA SER A 616 24.46 31.12 33.24
C SER A 616 25.95 31.06 33.60
N PRO A 617 26.50 29.89 33.98
CA PRO A 617 27.91 29.74 34.31
C PRO A 617 28.84 30.17 33.17
N ASP A 618 29.88 30.96 33.48
CA ASP A 618 31.02 31.14 32.58
C ASP A 618 32.02 29.98 32.81
N LEU A 619 31.99 29.01 31.89
CA LEU A 619 32.85 27.83 31.94
C LEU A 619 34.34 28.12 31.67
N PHE A 620 34.66 29.34 31.22
CA PHE A 620 36.04 29.80 31.01
C PHE A 620 36.56 30.68 32.15
N ALA A 621 35.72 31.01 33.15
CA ALA A 621 36.12 31.72 34.34
C ALA A 621 37.03 30.86 35.25
N THR A 622 37.74 31.50 36.18
CA THR A 622 38.62 30.83 37.14
C THR A 622 38.28 31.26 38.58
N PRO A 623 37.56 30.43 39.36
CA PRO A 623 37.00 29.12 39.00
C PRO A 623 35.76 29.25 38.07
N PRO A 624 35.40 28.22 37.29
CA PRO A 624 34.18 28.21 36.51
C PRO A 624 32.94 28.41 37.39
N GLY A 625 31.96 29.19 36.93
CA GLY A 625 30.75 29.53 37.68
C GLY A 625 30.12 30.83 37.17
N PRO A 626 29.07 31.35 37.82
CA PRO A 626 28.42 30.84 39.03
C PRO A 626 27.66 29.53 38.79
N PHE A 627 27.47 28.73 39.85
CA PHE A 627 26.62 27.54 39.83
C PHE A 627 25.60 27.67 40.96
N CYS A 628 24.55 28.46 40.72
CA CYS A 628 23.58 28.99 41.69
C CYS A 628 24.18 29.96 42.75
N TYR A 629 25.41 29.69 43.18
CA TYR A 629 26.23 30.53 44.06
C TYR A 629 27.51 30.97 43.33
N ASP A 630 28.09 32.08 43.79
CA ASP A 630 29.43 32.51 43.35
C ASP A 630 30.48 31.51 43.85
N CYS A 631 31.24 30.91 42.92
CA CYS A 631 32.24 29.91 43.25
C CYS A 631 33.55 30.55 43.71
N VAL A 632 34.03 30.17 44.89
CA VAL A 632 35.30 30.64 45.47
C VAL A 632 36.37 29.55 45.40
N VAL A 633 37.61 29.96 45.19
CA VAL A 633 38.81 29.10 45.09
C VAL A 633 39.12 28.40 46.41
#